data_AF-A0A800DUR7-F1
#
_entry.id   AF-A0A800DUR7-F1
#
_cell.length_a   1.000
_cell.length_b   1.000
_cell.length_c   1.000
_cell.angle_alpha   90.00
_cell.angle_beta   90.00
_cell.angle_gamma   90.00
#
_symmetry.space_group_name_H-M   'P 1'
#
loop_
_entity.id
_entity.type
_entity.pdbx_description
1 polymer ?
#
loop_
_entity_poly.entity_id
_entity_poly.type
_entity_poly.pdbx_seq_one_letter_code
_entity_poly.pdbx_strand_id
1 'polypeptide(L)' 'LIEGILEGKNKESKDVVLANASCCFYLLGRVKSLKEGVKLADFLIKEGKAKDKLVEFREFIQKYA' A
#
# COMPACT_ATOMS: atom_id res chain seq x y z
N LEU A 1 -10.76 9.58 0.22
CA LEU A 1 -10.69 8.20 -0.31
C LEU A 1 -9.38 7.51 0.06
N ILE A 2 -8.22 8.01 -0.42
CA ILE A 2 -6.90 7.38 -0.19
C ILE A 2 -6.58 7.21 1.30
N GLU A 3 -6.75 8.27 2.11
CA GLU A 3 -6.47 8.17 3.55
C GLU A 3 -7.36 7.12 4.24
N GLY A 4 -8.62 7.01 3.84
CA GLY A 4 -9.52 5.96 4.33
C GLY A 4 -9.10 4.54 3.92
N ILE A 5 -8.46 4.36 2.76
CA ILE A 5 -7.89 3.06 2.35
C ILE A 5 -6.66 2.73 3.21
N LEU A 6 -5.76 3.69 3.39
CA LEU A 6 -4.53 3.52 4.16
C LEU A 6 -4.76 3.40 5.68
N GLU A 7 -5.90 3.90 6.17
CA GLU A 7 -6.39 3.69 7.53
C GLU A 7 -7.20 2.40 7.69
N GLY A 8 -7.40 1.63 6.62
CA GLY A 8 -8.15 0.37 6.63
C GLY A 8 -9.67 0.52 6.77
N LYS A 9 -10.22 1.72 6.59
CA LYS A 9 -11.64 2.06 6.81
C LYS A 9 -12.54 1.85 5.58
N ASN A 10 -11.98 1.73 4.37
CA ASN A 10 -12.75 1.54 3.14
C ASN A 10 -12.49 0.16 2.53
N LYS A 11 -13.45 -0.75 2.60
CA LYS A 11 -13.29 -2.16 2.19
C LYS A 11 -13.27 -2.36 0.67
N GLU A 12 -14.24 -1.79 -0.04
CA GLU A 12 -14.41 -1.99 -1.49
C GLU A 12 -13.23 -1.41 -2.30
N SER A 13 -12.81 -0.19 -1.95
CA SER A 13 -11.66 0.44 -2.62
C SER A 13 -10.33 -0.16 -2.19
N LYS A 14 -10.28 -0.86 -1.05
CA LYS A 14 -9.06 -1.53 -0.57
C LYS A 14 -8.76 -2.78 -1.39
N ASP A 15 -9.75 -3.57 -1.77
CA ASP A 15 -9.50 -4.83 -2.49
C ASP A 15 -8.80 -4.61 -3.84
N VAL A 16 -9.18 -3.59 -4.60
CA VAL A 16 -8.50 -3.23 -5.86
C VAL A 16 -7.07 -2.71 -5.64
N VAL A 17 -6.82 -1.98 -4.55
CA VAL A 17 -5.47 -1.53 -4.18
C VAL A 17 -4.59 -2.71 -3.78
N LEU A 18 -5.11 -3.64 -2.98
CA LEU A 18 -4.40 -4.86 -2.59
C LEU A 18 -4.04 -5.71 -3.81
N ALA A 19 -4.96 -5.85 -4.77
CA ALA A 19 -4.73 -6.60 -6.01
C ALA A 19 -3.60 -5.98 -6.84
N ASN A 20 -3.65 -4.67 -7.10
CA ASN A 20 -2.61 -4.00 -7.89
C ASN A 20 -1.25 -3.96 -7.17
N ALA A 21 -1.23 -3.70 -5.86
CA ALA A 21 0.00 -3.75 -5.08
C ALA A 21 0.64 -5.14 -5.11
N SER A 22 -0.19 -6.19 -5.03
CA SER A 22 0.25 -7.58 -5.15
C SER A 22 0.92 -7.86 -6.50
N CYS A 23 0.33 -7.40 -7.61
CA CYS A 23 0.94 -7.51 -8.94
C CYS A 23 2.32 -6.84 -8.97
N CYS A 24 2.47 -5.64 -8.43
CA CYS A 24 3.76 -4.96 -8.32
C CYS A 24 4.77 -5.77 -7.51
N PHE A 25 4.38 -6.29 -6.34
CA PHE A 25 5.27 -7.10 -5.51
C PHE A 25 5.72 -8.38 -6.21
N TYR A 26 4.81 -9.05 -6.92
CA TYR A 26 5.11 -10.26 -7.66
C TYR A 26 6.06 -10.00 -8.84
N LEU A 27 5.76 -8.99 -9.66
CA LEU A 27 6.59 -8.60 -10.81
C LEU A 27 8.01 -8.17 -10.40
N LEU A 28 8.15 -7.56 -9.23
CA LEU A 28 9.44 -7.14 -8.67
C LEU A 28 10.15 -8.26 -7.87
N GLY A 29 9.62 -9.48 -7.86
CA GLY A 29 10.23 -10.61 -7.14
C GLY A 29 10.23 -10.48 -5.62
N ARG A 30 9.36 -9.65 -5.04
CA ARG A 30 9.25 -9.43 -3.59
C ARG A 30 8.45 -10.52 -2.87
N VAL A 31 7.61 -11.25 -3.61
CA VAL A 31 6.77 -12.35 -3.14
C VAL A 31 6.75 -13.45 -4.20
N LYS A 32 6.43 -14.69 -3.80
CA LYS A 32 6.42 -15.86 -4.71
C LYS A 32 5.07 -16.09 -5.38
N SER A 33 4.02 -15.39 -4.94
CA SER A 33 2.68 -15.50 -5.51
C SER A 33 1.85 -14.24 -5.27
N LEU A 34 0.79 -14.06 -6.07
CA LEU A 34 -0.18 -12.98 -5.85
C LEU A 34 -0.90 -13.09 -4.50
N LYS A 35 -1.08 -14.31 -3.98
CA LYS A 35 -1.67 -14.53 -2.65
C LYS A 35 -0.78 -13.99 -1.54
N GLU A 36 0.53 -14.22 -1.64
CA GLU A 36 1.51 -13.62 -0.72
C GLU A 36 1.56 -12.10 -0.87
N GLY A 37 1.49 -11.57 -2.09
CA GLY A 37 1.47 -10.13 -2.35
C GLY A 37 0.26 -9.42 -1.73
N VAL A 38 -0.94 -10.01 -1.81
CA VAL A 38 -2.14 -9.46 -1.15
C VAL A 38 -1.97 -9.44 0.37
N LYS A 39 -1.44 -10.52 0.96
CA LYS A 39 -1.17 -10.59 2.40
C LYS A 39 -0.15 -9.53 2.84
N LEU A 40 0.91 -9.34 2.06
CA LEU A 40 1.92 -8.32 2.33
C LEU A 40 1.31 -6.91 2.22
N ALA A 41 0.54 -6.63 1.19
CA ALA A 41 -0.14 -5.34 1.02
C ALA A 41 -1.10 -5.04 2.19
N ASP A 42 -1.91 -6.01 2.60
CA ASP A 42 -2.84 -5.87 3.72
C ASP A 42 -2.11 -5.64 5.04
N PHE A 43 -1.01 -6.37 5.28
CA PHE A 43 -0.14 -6.16 6.42
C PHE A 43 0.46 -4.74 6.44
N LEU A 44 1.03 -4.27 5.33
CA LEU A 44 1.63 -2.94 5.26
C LEU A 44 0.63 -1.79 5.48
N ILE A 45 -0.63 -1.98 5.09
CA ILE A 45 -1.72 -1.03 5.40
C ILE A 45 -2.07 -1.08 6.88
N LYS A 46 -2.32 -2.28 7.44
CA LYS A 46 -2.70 -2.46 8.85
C LYS A 46 -1.66 -1.92 9.82
N GLU A 47 -0.38 -2.11 9.51
CA GLU A 47 0.75 -1.64 10.31
C GLU A 47 1.03 -0.13 10.12
N GLY A 48 0.25 0.60 9.33
CA GLY A 48 0.45 2.03 9.08
C GLY A 48 1.62 2.36 8.13
N LYS A 49 2.48 1.41 7.80
CA LYS A 49 3.68 1.61 6.96
C LYS A 49 3.39 2.27 5.61
N ALA A 50 2.27 1.92 4.98
CA ALA A 50 1.86 2.53 3.72
C ALA A 50 1.46 4.01 3.91
N LYS A 51 0.84 4.37 5.03
CA LYS A 51 0.51 5.74 5.40
C LYS A 51 1.77 6.53 5.73
N ASP A 52 2.70 5.94 6.48
CA ASP A 52 3.97 6.57 6.84
C ASP A 52 4.77 6.95 5.59
N LYS A 53 4.87 6.06 4.60
CA LYS A 53 5.56 6.36 3.34
C LYS A 53 4.89 7.48 2.54
N LEU A 54 3.56 7.60 2.59
CA LEU A 54 2.85 8.72 1.98
C LEU A 54 3.19 10.04 2.68
N VAL A 55 3.25 10.05 4.02
CA VAL A 55 3.64 11.23 4.80
C VAL A 55 5.08 11.63 4.47
N GLU A 56 6.02 10.69 4.52
CA GLU A 56 7.42 10.91 4.16
C GLU A 56 7.55 11.48 2.74
N PHE A 57 6.79 10.97 1.77
CA PHE A 57 6.79 11.49 0.41
C PHE A 57 6.23 12.92 0.33
N ARG A 58 5.17 13.24 1.07
CA ARG A 58 4.62 14.61 1.15
C ARG A 58 5.65 15.58 1.72
N GLU A 59 6.30 15.21 2.82
CA GLU A 59 7.35 16.03 3.46
C GLU A 59 8.54 16.23 2.53
N PHE A 60 8.97 15.19 1.83
CA PHE A 60 10.03 15.28 0.82
C PHE A 60 9.67 16.30 -0.26
N ILE A 61 8.48 16.19 -0.86
CA ILE A 61 8.05 17.12 -1.91
C ILE A 61 7.95 18.56 -1.35
N GLN A 62 7.38 18.78 -0.17
CA GLN A 62 7.31 20.12 0.44
C GLN A 62 8.68 20.74 0.71
N LYS A 63 9.70 19.92 0.96
CA LYS A 63 11.06 20.37 1.23
C LYS A 63 11.86 20.71 -0.04
N TYR A 64 11.58 20.03 -1.16
CA TYR A 64 12.43 20.05 -2.35
C TYR A 64 11.74 20.46 -3.65
N ALA A 65 10.43 20.68 -3.66
CA ALA A 65 9.68 21.27 -4.78
C ALA A 65 9.48 22.77 -4.55
#